data_AF-A0A3N5WT60-F1
#
_entry.id   AF-A0A3N5WT60-F1
#
_cell.length_a   1.000
_cell.length_b   1.000
_cell.length_c   1.000
_cell.angle_alpha   90.00
_cell.angle_beta   90.00
_cell.angle_gamma   90.00
#
_symmetry.space_group_name_H-M   'P 1'
#
loop_
_entity.id
_entity.type
_entity.pdbx_description
1 polymer ?
#
loop_
_entity_poly.entity_id
_entity_poly.type
_entity_poly.pdbx_seq_one_letter_code
_entity_poly.pdbx_strand_id
1 'polypeptide(L)'
;MRHLTEEQLVGLVLEDRALCGSRRRRSSDAGRRHLARCSECRAKYEELNEVTALLGGGSRAAAPVLAWSGLKGRMERSRRPVRDWTEPRWVPLVTAHLAVVVAALTLIAVLGGWLESSRVWERMGEFELVRTIGPRGLVGLAFLAGGGLCVLALTPVLWWESRSRG
;
A
#
# COMPACT_ATOMS: atom_id res chain seq x y z
N MET A 1 8.81 -25.30 35.38
CA MET A 1 8.19 -24.48 34.30
C MET A 1 8.39 -23.02 34.68
N ARG A 2 8.69 -22.11 33.73
CA ARG A 2 8.81 -20.68 34.05
C ARG A 2 7.41 -20.05 34.15
N HIS A 3 7.10 -19.43 35.28
CA HIS A 3 5.85 -18.70 35.49
C HIS A 3 5.88 -17.36 34.74
N LEU A 4 4.70 -16.83 34.41
CA LEU A 4 4.56 -15.47 33.90
C LEU A 4 4.91 -14.46 35.00
N THR A 5 5.54 -13.34 34.62
CA THR A 5 5.76 -12.23 35.55
C THR A 5 4.45 -11.49 35.83
N GLU A 6 4.37 -10.80 36.95
CA GLU A 6 3.17 -10.02 37.32
C GLU A 6 2.85 -8.95 36.26
N GLU A 7 3.86 -8.29 35.69
CA GLU A 7 3.70 -7.34 34.59
C GLU A 7 3.06 -7.97 33.35
N GLN A 8 3.42 -9.22 33.03
CA GLN A 8 2.84 -9.96 31.91
C GLN A 8 1.38 -10.34 32.18
N LEU A 9 1.05 -10.72 33.41
CA LEU A 9 -0.32 -11.03 33.83
C LEU A 9 -1.22 -9.79 33.78
N VAL A 10 -0.76 -8.66 34.33
CA VAL A 10 -1.48 -7.37 34.28
C VAL A 10 -1.66 -6.90 32.85
N GLY A 11 -0.63 -7.01 32.01
CA GLY A 11 -0.70 -6.70 30.59
C GLY A 11 -1.78 -7.51 29.88
N LEU A 12 -1.90 -8.80 30.19
CA LEU A 12 -2.91 -9.69 29.60
C LEU A 12 -4.34 -9.31 30.02
N VAL A 13 -4.56 -9.00 31.30
CA VAL A 13 -5.89 -8.59 31.83
C VAL A 13 -6.34 -7.26 31.20
N LEU A 14 -5.44 -6.30 31.07
CA LEU A 14 -5.75 -4.99 30.46
C LEU A 14 -6.00 -5.10 28.95
N GLU A 15 -5.23 -5.94 28.24
CA GLU A 15 -5.43 -6.19 26.80
C GLU A 15 -6.76 -6.89 26.50
N ASP A 16 -7.19 -7.84 27.33
CA ASP A 16 -8.46 -8.53 27.15
C ASP A 16 -9.68 -7.60 27.27
N ARG A 17 -9.56 -6.50 28.03
CA ARG A 17 -10.60 -5.46 28.12
C ARG A 17 -10.45 -4.35 27.10
N ALA A 18 -9.21 -4.01 26.72
CA ALA A 18 -8.93 -3.00 25.72
C ALA A 18 -9.08 -3.60 24.31
N LEU A 19 -10.31 -3.75 23.83
CA LEU A 19 -10.68 -4.30 22.51
C LEU A 19 -10.18 -3.50 21.28
N CYS A 20 -9.13 -2.68 21.37
CA CYS A 20 -8.62 -1.88 20.25
C CYS A 20 -7.08 -1.89 20.18
N GLY A 21 -6.51 -2.79 19.36
CA GLY A 21 -5.10 -2.71 18.97
C GLY A 21 -4.59 -3.97 18.24
N SER A 22 -4.66 -3.99 16.90
CA SER A 22 -4.26 -5.14 16.07
C SER A 22 -2.78 -5.56 16.20
N ARG A 23 -1.90 -4.67 16.70
CA ARG A 23 -0.45 -4.93 16.78
C ARG A 23 -0.02 -5.77 17.99
N ARG A 24 -0.87 -5.96 19.01
CA ARG A 24 -0.56 -6.71 20.27
C ARG A 24 -1.11 -8.15 20.33
N ARG A 25 -1.87 -8.61 19.33
CA ARG A 25 -2.50 -9.95 19.31
C ARG A 25 -1.53 -11.14 19.46
N ARG A 26 -0.28 -11.02 19.00
CA ARG A 26 0.69 -12.13 19.10
C ARG A 26 1.19 -12.41 20.52
N SER A 27 1.22 -11.39 21.38
CA SER A 27 1.69 -11.52 22.77
C SER A 27 0.63 -12.16 23.67
N SER A 28 -0.64 -11.80 23.46
CA SER A 28 -1.77 -12.35 24.23
C SER A 28 -2.01 -13.84 23.97
N ASP A 29 -1.80 -14.31 22.74
CA ASP A 29 -1.97 -15.74 22.40
C ASP A 29 -0.98 -16.66 23.14
N ALA A 30 0.26 -16.21 23.35
CA ALA A 30 1.26 -16.98 24.08
C ALA A 30 0.93 -17.07 25.58
N GLY A 31 0.49 -15.96 26.18
CA GLY A 31 0.05 -15.92 27.58
C GLY A 31 -1.19 -16.77 27.82
N ARG A 32 -2.18 -16.72 26.93
CA ARG A 32 -3.40 -17.57 27.01
C ARG A 32 -3.08 -19.06 26.97
N ARG A 33 -2.16 -19.49 26.11
CA ARG A 33 -1.69 -20.89 26.08
C ARG A 33 -0.97 -21.30 27.36
N HIS A 34 -0.29 -20.37 28.03
CA HIS A 34 0.35 -20.64 29.31
C HIS A 34 -0.68 -20.81 30.44
N LEU A 35 -1.69 -19.93 30.51
CA LEU A 35 -2.81 -20.04 31.47
C LEU A 35 -3.61 -21.35 31.31
N ALA A 36 -3.66 -21.91 30.10
CA ALA A 36 -4.26 -23.23 29.86
C ALA A 36 -3.49 -24.37 30.54
N ARG A 37 -2.17 -24.21 30.75
CA ARG A 37 -1.25 -25.26 31.24
C ARG A 37 -0.78 -25.06 32.68
N CYS A 38 -0.84 -23.85 33.22
CA CYS A 38 -0.41 -23.52 34.58
C CYS A 38 -1.59 -23.03 35.42
N SER A 39 -2.01 -23.82 36.41
CA SER A 39 -3.12 -23.49 37.32
C SER A 39 -2.81 -22.31 38.25
N GLU A 40 -1.56 -22.16 38.68
CA GLU A 40 -1.14 -21.08 39.57
C GLU A 40 -1.22 -19.71 38.88
N CYS A 41 -0.72 -19.60 37.64
CA CYS A 41 -0.85 -18.38 36.86
C CYS A 41 -2.31 -18.09 36.49
N ARG A 42 -3.14 -19.11 36.33
CA ARG A 42 -4.59 -18.95 36.10
C ARG A 42 -5.29 -18.33 37.31
N ALA A 43 -5.05 -18.85 38.51
CA ALA A 43 -5.65 -18.31 39.74
C ALA A 43 -5.30 -16.82 39.93
N LYS A 44 -4.03 -16.44 39.75
CA LYS A 44 -3.60 -15.03 39.83
C LYS A 44 -4.23 -14.16 38.74
N TYR A 45 -4.39 -14.68 37.53
CA TYR A 45 -5.07 -13.98 36.44
C TYR A 45 -6.56 -13.76 36.76
N GLU A 46 -7.24 -14.76 37.31
CA GLU A 46 -8.66 -14.68 37.69
C GLU A 46 -8.86 -13.66 38.81
N GLU A 47 -8.01 -13.66 39.84
CA GLU A 47 -8.02 -12.67 40.93
C GLU A 47 -7.84 -11.24 40.38
N LEU A 48 -6.85 -11.01 39.52
CA LEU A 48 -6.63 -9.70 38.88
C LEU A 48 -7.81 -9.29 37.99
N ASN A 49 -8.42 -10.24 37.28
CA ASN A 49 -9.59 -9.96 36.44
C ASN A 49 -10.82 -9.61 37.29
N GLU A 50 -10.99 -10.24 38.45
CA GLU A 50 -12.06 -9.93 39.39
C GLU A 50 -11.87 -8.54 40.01
N VAL A 51 -10.66 -8.22 40.50
CA VAL A 51 -10.32 -6.89 41.02
C VAL A 51 -10.58 -5.81 39.97
N THR A 52 -10.13 -6.01 38.74
CA THR A 52 -10.41 -5.06 37.67
C THR A 52 -11.91 -5.00 37.32
N ALA A 53 -12.67 -6.09 37.46
CA ALA A 53 -14.13 -6.09 37.22
C ALA A 53 -14.85 -5.21 38.23
N LEU A 54 -14.47 -5.34 39.51
CA LEU A 54 -14.97 -4.50 40.60
C LEU A 54 -14.62 -3.03 40.37
N LEU A 55 -13.38 -2.73 39.95
CA LEU A 55 -12.96 -1.36 39.62
C LEU A 55 -13.69 -0.78 38.41
N GLY A 56 -13.97 -1.59 37.38
CA GLY A 56 -14.75 -1.17 36.19
C GLY A 56 -16.26 -1.05 36.43
N GLY A 57 -16.75 -1.64 37.53
CA GLY A 57 -18.12 -1.51 38.02
C GLY A 57 -18.36 -0.29 38.92
N GLY A 58 -17.29 0.33 39.43
CA GLY A 58 -17.35 1.62 40.13
C GLY A 58 -17.90 2.70 39.19
N SER A 59 -18.96 3.38 39.63
CA SER A 59 -19.78 4.37 38.91
C SER A 59 -19.17 4.84 37.58
N ARG A 60 -19.67 4.31 36.47
CA ARG A 60 -19.43 4.93 35.16
C ARG A 60 -20.08 6.31 35.20
N ALA A 61 -19.30 7.33 35.54
CA ALA A 61 -19.74 8.71 35.39
C ALA A 61 -20.20 8.85 33.94
N ALA A 62 -21.45 9.28 33.75
CA ALA A 62 -21.98 9.51 32.42
C ALA A 62 -21.00 10.44 31.69
N ALA A 63 -20.49 9.99 30.54
CA ALA A 63 -19.54 10.78 29.78
C ALA A 63 -20.17 12.15 29.51
N PRO A 64 -19.50 13.27 29.83
CA PRO A 64 -20.07 14.59 29.62
C PRO A 64 -20.44 14.74 28.14
N VAL A 65 -21.65 15.24 27.86
CA VAL A 65 -22.22 15.35 26.51
C VAL A 65 -21.26 16.06 25.54
N LEU A 66 -20.48 17.02 26.04
CA LEU A 66 -19.44 17.74 25.31
C LEU A 66 -18.24 16.86 24.88
N ALA A 67 -17.87 15.85 25.66
CA ALA A 67 -16.84 14.91 25.27
C ALA A 67 -17.31 14.01 24.13
N TRP A 68 -18.59 13.63 24.12
CA TRP A 68 -19.17 12.82 23.05
C TRP A 68 -19.28 13.59 21.73
N SER A 69 -19.67 14.86 21.75
CA SER A 69 -19.72 15.70 20.53
C SER A 69 -18.32 15.94 19.96
N GLY A 70 -17.31 16.15 20.83
CA GLY A 70 -15.91 16.26 20.42
C GLY A 70 -15.37 14.97 19.80
N LEU A 71 -15.73 13.80 20.35
CA LEU A 71 -15.31 12.50 19.84
C LEU A 71 -16.02 12.16 18.53
N LYS A 72 -17.32 12.47 18.41
CA LYS A 72 -18.09 12.33 17.17
C LYS A 72 -17.51 13.19 16.05
N GLY A 73 -17.20 14.45 16.33
CA GLY A 73 -16.59 15.35 15.35
C GLY A 73 -15.17 14.95 14.94
N ARG A 74 -14.42 14.27 15.82
CA ARG A 74 -13.14 13.64 15.44
C ARG A 74 -13.34 12.36 14.64
N MET A 75 -14.33 11.53 14.99
CA MET A 75 -14.67 10.33 14.22
C MET A 75 -15.12 10.67 12.81
N GLU A 76 -15.98 11.68 12.64
CA GLU A 76 -16.44 12.17 11.33
C GLU A 76 -15.30 12.76 10.51
N ARG A 77 -14.38 13.52 11.12
CA ARG A 77 -13.15 13.98 10.44
C ARG A 77 -12.16 12.85 10.14
N SER A 78 -12.11 11.81 10.97
CA SER A 78 -11.23 10.65 10.79
C SER A 78 -11.81 9.57 9.88
N ARG A 79 -13.11 9.66 9.56
CA ARG A 79 -13.74 8.95 8.44
C ARG A 79 -13.14 9.53 7.17
N ARG A 80 -11.90 9.11 6.89
CA ARG A 80 -11.39 9.10 5.53
C ARG A 80 -12.45 8.39 4.70
N PRO A 81 -12.84 8.94 3.53
CA PRO A 81 -13.75 8.23 2.66
C PRO A 81 -13.18 6.82 2.49
N VAL A 82 -13.97 5.83 2.88
CA VAL A 82 -13.68 4.44 2.52
C VAL A 82 -13.55 4.50 1.02
N ARG A 83 -12.32 4.28 0.53
CA ARG A 83 -12.01 4.36 -0.88
C ARG A 83 -12.88 3.28 -1.51
N ASP A 84 -13.98 3.67 -2.15
CA ASP A 84 -14.86 2.74 -2.83
C ASP A 84 -14.06 2.13 -3.98
N TRP A 85 -13.59 0.90 -3.77
CA TRP A 85 -12.88 0.11 -4.78
C TRP A 85 -13.83 -0.38 -5.89
N THR A 86 -15.12 -0.12 -5.76
CA THR A 86 -16.21 -0.51 -6.65
C THR A 86 -16.39 0.40 -7.85
N GLU A 87 -15.84 1.62 -7.85
CA GLU A 87 -15.73 2.43 -9.05
C GLU A 87 -14.31 2.30 -9.61
N PRO A 88 -14.11 1.58 -10.73
CA PRO A 88 -12.79 1.43 -11.30
C PRO A 88 -12.45 2.69 -12.09
N ARG A 89 -12.22 3.80 -11.38
CA ARG A 89 -11.71 5.07 -11.93
C ARG A 89 -10.36 4.89 -12.64
N TRP A 90 -9.69 3.77 -12.39
CA TRP A 90 -8.45 3.35 -13.04
C TRP A 90 -8.68 2.73 -14.43
N VAL A 91 -9.86 2.20 -14.73
CA VAL A 91 -10.15 1.56 -16.03
C VAL A 91 -9.95 2.52 -17.21
N PRO A 92 -10.51 3.75 -17.25
CA PRO A 92 -10.27 4.65 -18.38
C PRO A 92 -8.80 5.06 -18.51
N LEU A 93 -8.08 5.16 -17.38
CA LEU A 93 -6.66 5.45 -17.39
C LEU A 93 -5.86 4.28 -17.99
N VAL A 94 -6.13 3.06 -17.55
CA VAL A 94 -5.45 1.85 -18.02
C VAL A 94 -5.77 1.58 -19.49
N THR A 95 -7.02 1.75 -19.91
CA THR A 95 -7.38 1.57 -21.33
C THR A 95 -6.74 2.62 -22.22
N ALA A 96 -6.66 3.87 -21.78
CA ALA A 96 -5.95 4.92 -22.52
C ALA A 96 -4.46 4.60 -22.67
N HIS A 97 -3.78 4.18 -21.60
CA HIS A 97 -2.36 3.79 -21.68
C HIS A 97 -2.16 2.58 -22.59
N LEU A 98 -3.02 1.57 -22.49
CA LEU A 98 -2.96 0.40 -23.36
C LEU A 98 -3.13 0.79 -24.83
N ALA A 99 -4.08 1.67 -25.15
CA ALA A 99 -4.29 2.16 -26.51
C ALA A 99 -3.06 2.91 -27.06
N VAL A 100 -2.41 3.74 -26.24
CA VAL A 100 -1.16 4.43 -26.60
C VAL A 100 -0.04 3.43 -26.89
N VAL A 101 0.12 2.40 -26.05
CA VAL A 101 1.15 1.37 -26.25
C VAL A 101 0.88 0.59 -27.54
N VAL A 102 -0.36 0.19 -27.80
CA VAL A 102 -0.73 -0.51 -29.03
C VAL A 102 -0.47 0.36 -30.26
N ALA A 103 -0.84 1.65 -30.22
CA ALA A 103 -0.59 2.58 -31.31
C ALA A 103 0.91 2.81 -31.58
N ALA A 104 1.73 2.85 -30.52
CA ALA A 104 3.18 2.96 -30.67
C ALA A 104 3.77 1.69 -31.32
N LEU A 105 3.32 0.51 -30.92
CA LEU A 105 3.77 -0.76 -31.49
C LEU A 105 3.36 -0.91 -32.97
N THR A 106 2.15 -0.53 -33.33
CA THR A 106 1.71 -0.55 -34.74
C THR A 106 2.51 0.44 -35.57
N LEU A 107 2.78 1.64 -35.06
CA LEU A 107 3.64 2.62 -35.72
C LEU A 107 5.06 2.08 -35.95
N ILE A 108 5.66 1.43 -34.95
CA ILE A 108 6.99 0.80 -35.08
C ILE A 108 6.98 -0.29 -36.16
N ALA A 109 5.93 -1.11 -36.22
CA ALA A 109 5.81 -2.16 -37.22
C ALA A 109 5.69 -1.59 -38.64
N VAL A 110 4.85 -0.56 -38.83
CA VAL A 110 4.66 0.12 -40.13
C VAL A 110 5.93 0.81 -40.58
N LEU A 111 6.55 1.61 -39.71
CA LEU A 111 7.80 2.32 -40.02
C LEU A 111 8.95 1.34 -40.26
N GLY A 112 9.03 0.25 -39.50
CA GLY A 112 10.03 -0.79 -39.72
C GLY A 112 9.86 -1.48 -41.07
N GLY A 113 8.63 -1.79 -41.48
CA GLY A 113 8.35 -2.35 -42.81
C GLY A 113 8.62 -1.35 -43.94
N TRP A 114 8.27 -0.08 -43.75
CA TRP A 114 8.61 0.98 -44.70
C TRP A 114 10.12 1.14 -44.85
N LEU A 115 10.86 1.15 -43.73
CA LEU A 115 12.31 1.27 -43.72
C LEU A 115 12.97 0.10 -44.46
N GLU A 116 12.49 -1.12 -44.23
CA GLU A 116 12.95 -2.34 -44.92
C GLU A 116 12.78 -2.24 -46.45
N SER A 117 11.68 -1.63 -46.91
CA SER A 117 11.43 -1.40 -48.34
C SER A 117 12.21 -0.23 -48.96
N SER A 118 12.84 0.60 -48.13
CA SER A 118 13.50 1.82 -48.58
C SER A 118 14.94 1.57 -49.02
N ARG A 119 15.38 2.26 -50.08
CA ARG A 119 16.79 2.27 -50.52
C ARG A 119 17.78 2.77 -49.46
N VAL A 120 17.27 3.43 -48.42
CA VAL A 120 18.08 3.90 -47.29
C VAL A 120 18.60 2.70 -46.47
N TRP A 121 17.80 1.65 -46.34
CA TRP A 121 18.20 0.44 -45.62
C TRP A 121 19.33 -0.31 -46.33
N GLU A 122 19.31 -0.36 -47.67
CA GLU A 122 20.39 -0.97 -48.47
C GLU A 122 21.76 -0.34 -48.16
N ARG A 123 21.80 0.98 -47.94
CA ARG A 123 23.04 1.67 -47.53
C ARG A 123 23.40 1.48 -46.07
N MET A 124 22.41 1.41 -45.18
CA MET A 124 22.66 1.24 -43.73
C MET A 124 22.98 -0.21 -43.33
N GLY A 125 22.64 -1.20 -44.18
CA GLY A 125 22.89 -2.61 -43.92
C GLY A 125 24.38 -3.01 -43.90
N GLU A 126 25.28 -2.12 -44.32
CA GLU A 126 26.74 -2.35 -44.26
C GLU A 126 27.28 -2.35 -42.82
N PHE A 127 26.56 -1.76 -41.86
CA PHE A 127 26.96 -1.78 -40.46
C PHE A 127 26.52 -3.07 -39.76
N GLU A 128 27.46 -3.83 -39.18
CA GLU A 128 27.16 -5.09 -38.45
C GLU A 128 26.11 -4.92 -37.36
N LEU A 129 26.14 -3.80 -36.63
CA LEU A 129 25.18 -3.51 -35.57
C LEU A 129 23.76 -3.38 -36.11
N VAL A 130 23.60 -2.72 -37.25
CA VAL A 130 22.31 -2.51 -37.93
C VAL A 130 21.75 -3.83 -38.46
N ARG A 131 22.62 -4.70 -38.98
CA ARG A 131 22.24 -6.04 -39.47
C ARG A 131 21.75 -6.95 -38.34
N THR A 132 22.37 -6.86 -37.16
CA THR A 132 22.01 -7.67 -35.98
C THR A 132 20.66 -7.26 -35.39
N ILE A 133 20.39 -5.95 -35.36
CA ILE A 133 19.17 -5.38 -34.75
C ILE A 133 17.97 -5.47 -35.72
N GLY A 134 18.23 -5.33 -37.03
CA GLY A 134 17.19 -5.29 -38.06
C GLY A 134 16.40 -3.97 -38.09
N PRO A 135 15.58 -3.76 -39.13
CA PRO A 135 14.93 -2.47 -39.38
C PRO A 135 13.90 -2.13 -38.30
N ARG A 136 13.12 -3.12 -37.86
CA ARG A 136 12.13 -2.96 -36.77
C ARG A 136 12.79 -2.66 -35.43
N GLY A 137 13.92 -3.32 -35.15
CA GLY A 137 14.68 -3.08 -33.92
C GLY A 137 15.25 -1.67 -33.86
N LEU A 138 15.76 -1.15 -34.98
CA LEU A 138 16.34 0.20 -35.06
C LEU A 138 15.27 1.27 -34.85
N VAL A 139 14.09 1.12 -35.49
CA VAL A 139 12.94 2.01 -35.26
C VAL A 139 12.47 1.96 -33.81
N GLY A 140 12.38 0.76 -33.22
CA GLY A 140 12.02 0.61 -31.81
C GLY A 140 13.02 1.29 -30.86
N LEU A 141 14.33 1.20 -31.15
CA LEU A 141 15.39 1.80 -30.36
C LEU A 141 15.35 3.34 -30.46
N ALA A 142 15.11 3.89 -31.65
CA ALA A 142 14.91 5.32 -31.84
C ALA A 142 13.67 5.83 -31.07
N PHE A 143 12.58 5.06 -31.08
CA PHE A 143 11.36 5.40 -30.35
C PHE A 143 11.57 5.36 -28.83
N LEU A 144 12.30 4.37 -28.32
CA LEU A 144 12.69 4.26 -26.91
C LEU A 144 13.61 5.40 -26.48
N ALA A 145 14.63 5.71 -27.28
CA ALA A 145 15.55 6.81 -27.00
C ALA A 145 14.82 8.16 -27.00
N GLY A 146 13.98 8.42 -28.02
CA GLY A 146 13.18 9.64 -28.11
C GLY A 146 12.15 9.75 -26.99
N GLY A 147 11.41 8.69 -26.71
CA GLY A 147 10.43 8.64 -25.62
C GLY A 147 11.09 8.83 -24.25
N GLY A 148 12.22 8.16 -23.99
CA GLY A 148 13.00 8.31 -22.77
C GLY A 148 13.53 9.73 -22.60
N LEU A 149 14.05 10.35 -23.66
CA LEU A 149 14.52 11.73 -23.64
C LEU A 149 13.38 12.71 -23.33
N CYS A 150 12.21 12.53 -23.96
CA CYS A 150 11.02 13.34 -23.67
C CYS A 150 10.59 13.21 -22.21
N VAL A 151 10.56 12.00 -21.65
CA VAL A 151 10.24 11.79 -20.23
C VAL A 151 11.25 12.52 -19.35
N LEU A 152 12.55 12.37 -19.62
CA LEU A 152 13.60 13.08 -18.87
C LEU A 152 13.49 14.60 -19.00
N ALA A 153 13.13 15.12 -20.18
CA ALA A 153 12.94 16.56 -20.40
C ALA A 153 11.70 17.11 -19.69
N LEU A 154 10.64 16.31 -19.56
CA LEU A 154 9.39 16.69 -18.89
C LEU A 154 9.42 16.49 -17.37
N THR A 155 10.32 15.64 -16.86
CA THR A 155 10.45 15.33 -15.43
C THR A 155 10.65 16.59 -14.55
N PRO A 156 11.53 17.55 -14.92
CA PRO A 156 11.70 18.78 -14.15
C PRO A 156 10.45 19.66 -14.10
N VAL A 157 9.67 19.71 -15.20
CA VAL A 157 8.44 20.49 -15.30
C VAL A 157 7.37 19.92 -14.37
N LEU A 158 7.18 18.60 -14.41
CA LEU A 158 6.25 17.90 -13.52
C LEU A 158 6.65 18.02 -12.05
N TRP A 159 7.97 18.01 -11.77
CA TRP A 159 8.48 18.18 -10.42
C TRP A 159 8.24 19.61 -9.89
N TRP A 160 8.44 20.63 -10.71
CA TRP A 160 8.17 22.03 -10.35
C TRP A 160 6.69 22.26 -10.00
N GLU A 161 5.77 21.70 -10.80
CA GLU A 161 4.33 21.84 -10.58
C GLU A 161 3.84 21.11 -9.32
N SER A 162 4.50 20.01 -8.93
CA SER A 162 4.20 19.34 -7.66
C SER A 162 4.56 20.18 -6.44
N ARG A 163 5.58 21.05 -6.58
CA ARG A 163 6.11 21.89 -5.49
C ARG A 163 5.31 23.19 -5.29
N SER A 164 4.64 23.68 -6.33
CA SER A 164 3.83 24.90 -6.26
C SER A 164 2.43 24.67 -5.65
N ARG A 165 2.01 23.41 -5.51
CA ARG A 165 0.69 23.04 -4.96
C ARG A 165 0.73 22.60 -3.48
N GLY A 166 1.90 22.54 -2.85
CA GLY A 166 2.08 22.19 -1.44
C GLY A 166 2.54 23.39 -0.63
#